data_AF-A0A351NY05-F1
#
_entry.id   AF-A0A351NY05-F1
#
_cell.length_a   1.000
_cell.length_b   1.000
_cell.length_c   1.000
_cell.angle_alpha   90.00
_cell.angle_beta   90.00
_cell.angle_gamma   90.00
#
_symmetry.space_group_name_H-M   'P 1'
#
loop_
_entity.id
_entity.type
_entity.pdbx_description
1 polymer ?
#
loop_
_entity_poly.entity_id
_entity_poly.type
_entity_poly.pdbx_seq_one_letter_code
_entity_poly.pdbx_strand_id
1 'polypeptide(L)'
;MTNTRSSTAPFLTFSENRALRKQVWSAYYSRGDNGDKYDNNALISEILQLRHERVGLLGYDNYAQWRLEDRVAQNPENAMALLESIWLAAVARLVKEVADTDNPGMTIEPWDYGFYTEKVPKIHVALDSDEVKQYLQLEKLTETMFYVHGELFNFCFTSVAEGNITVFHPDVSVWEVSGKSTETNIGLWYLDPFARKGERSCTWATSYRSHSTIDGKTTVLSANNSNFVKAPDRQPVLIYWDDARSRLSHTQRLKITSGLCR
;
A
#
# COMPACT_ATOMS: atom_id res chain seq x y z
N MET A 1 20.18 -3.07 6.19
CA MET A 1 18.90 -2.36 5.98
C MET A 1 18.09 -3.16 4.99
N THR A 2 16.85 -3.52 5.31
CA THR A 2 15.99 -4.31 4.43
C THR A 2 15.55 -3.43 3.26
N ASN A 3 15.72 -3.87 2.02
CA ASN A 3 15.39 -3.09 0.82
C ASN A 3 13.86 -3.10 0.53
N THR A 4 13.05 -2.74 1.54
CA THR A 4 11.58 -2.64 1.46
C THR A 4 11.15 -1.19 1.36
N ARG A 5 9.96 -0.93 0.78
CA ARG A 5 9.45 0.44 0.62
C ARG A 5 9.34 1.19 1.96
N SER A 6 8.88 0.50 3.01
CA SER A 6 8.72 1.08 4.35
C SER A 6 10.05 1.39 5.05
N SER A 7 11.18 0.87 4.56
CA SER A 7 12.50 1.25 5.06
C SER A 7 13.16 2.33 4.20
N THR A 8 13.01 2.25 2.88
CA THR A 8 13.68 3.17 1.95
C THR A 8 12.98 4.51 1.82
N ALA A 9 11.64 4.54 1.79
CA ALA A 9 10.90 5.80 1.64
C ALA A 9 11.18 6.77 2.79
N PRO A 10 11.09 6.39 4.10
CA PRO A 10 11.43 7.31 5.18
C PRO A 10 12.89 7.77 5.13
N PHE A 11 13.83 6.91 4.75
CA PHE A 11 15.23 7.30 4.64
C PHE A 11 15.43 8.38 3.56
N LEU A 12 14.78 8.24 2.41
CA LEU A 12 14.84 9.24 1.34
C LEU A 12 14.14 10.55 1.71
N THR A 13 13.14 10.51 2.59
CA THR A 13 12.40 11.68 3.04
C THR A 13 13.12 12.45 4.15
N PHE A 14 13.70 11.77 5.14
CA PHE A 14 14.20 12.43 6.37
C PHE A 14 15.73 12.51 6.46
N SER A 15 16.49 11.71 5.70
CA SER A 15 17.96 11.75 5.80
C SER A 15 18.52 13.03 5.18
N GLU A 16 19.29 13.80 5.94
CA GLU A 16 19.98 14.99 5.44
C GLU A 16 21.16 14.66 4.50
N ASN A 17 21.69 13.43 4.57
CA ASN A 17 22.84 13.02 3.77
C ASN A 17 22.45 12.64 2.34
N ARG A 18 22.59 13.61 1.42
CA ARG A 18 22.29 13.44 -0.01
C ARG A 18 23.03 12.28 -0.67
N ALA A 19 24.29 12.06 -0.33
CA ALA A 19 25.10 10.99 -0.93
C ALA A 19 24.53 9.61 -0.55
N LEU A 20 24.12 9.43 0.70
CA LEU A 20 23.45 8.21 1.14
C LEU A 20 22.06 8.06 0.52
N ARG A 21 21.28 9.15 0.38
CA ARG A 21 19.99 9.10 -0.35
C ARG A 21 20.16 8.58 -1.76
N LYS A 22 21.16 9.07 -2.50
CA LYS A 22 21.50 8.56 -3.84
C LYS A 22 21.82 7.07 -3.84
N GLN A 23 22.64 6.61 -2.91
CA GLN A 23 23.00 5.19 -2.80
C GLN A 23 21.78 4.31 -2.52
N VAL A 24 20.94 4.70 -1.55
CA VAL A 24 19.73 3.96 -1.17
C VAL A 24 18.71 3.97 -2.31
N TRP A 25 18.49 5.11 -2.97
CA TRP A 25 17.60 5.22 -4.12
C TRP A 25 18.07 4.32 -5.27
N SER A 26 19.36 4.39 -5.61
CA SER A 26 19.92 3.59 -6.71
C SER A 26 19.74 2.10 -6.43
N ALA A 27 20.10 1.64 -5.22
CA ALA A 27 19.94 0.25 -4.82
C ALA A 27 18.47 -0.23 -4.76
N TYR A 28 17.52 0.67 -4.52
CA TYR A 28 16.09 0.34 -4.51
C TYR A 28 15.52 0.23 -5.93
N TYR A 29 15.89 1.17 -6.82
CA TYR A 29 15.34 1.24 -8.18
C TYR A 29 16.05 0.33 -9.17
N SER A 30 17.31 -0.03 -8.94
CA SER A 30 18.06 -1.00 -9.78
C SER A 30 17.71 -2.47 -9.50
N ARG A 31 16.67 -2.75 -8.71
CA ARG A 31 16.26 -4.13 -8.43
C ARG A 31 15.69 -4.77 -9.68
N GLY A 32 16.34 -5.83 -10.16
CA GLY A 32 15.96 -6.50 -11.40
C GLY A 32 16.46 -5.79 -12.65
N ASP A 33 17.32 -4.78 -12.49
CA ASP A 33 18.03 -4.10 -13.57
C ASP A 33 19.51 -3.95 -13.16
N ASN A 34 20.21 -5.08 -13.16
CA ASN A 34 21.53 -5.22 -12.53
C ASN A 34 22.48 -6.18 -13.27
N GLY A 35 22.02 -6.82 -14.36
CA GLY A 35 22.84 -7.73 -15.17
C GLY A 35 23.31 -8.99 -14.44
N ASP A 36 22.71 -9.33 -13.29
CA ASP A 36 23.02 -10.54 -12.53
C ASP A 36 21.91 -11.61 -12.66
N LYS A 37 21.99 -12.68 -11.86
CA LYS A 37 21.00 -13.78 -11.89
C LYS A 37 19.58 -13.38 -11.46
N TYR A 38 19.40 -12.17 -10.94
CA TYR A 38 18.11 -11.59 -10.55
C TYR A 38 17.65 -10.49 -11.51
N ASP A 39 18.37 -10.29 -12.63
CA ASP A 39 17.99 -9.36 -13.69
C ASP A 39 16.69 -9.79 -14.38
N ASN A 40 15.79 -8.84 -14.61
CA ASN A 40 14.48 -9.08 -15.18
C ASN A 40 14.35 -8.51 -16.60
N ASN A 41 15.39 -7.92 -17.20
CA ASN A 41 15.26 -7.22 -18.48
C ASN A 41 14.81 -8.18 -19.60
N ALA A 42 15.50 -9.30 -19.76
CA ALA A 42 15.15 -10.32 -20.76
C ALA A 42 13.76 -10.92 -20.51
N LEU A 43 13.44 -11.21 -19.24
CA LEU A 43 12.16 -11.78 -18.83
C LEU A 43 11.00 -10.83 -19.13
N ILE A 44 11.16 -9.53 -18.87
CA ILE A 44 10.12 -8.52 -19.16
C ILE A 44 9.90 -8.40 -20.66
N SER A 45 10.95 -8.38 -21.47
CA SER A 45 10.84 -8.36 -22.93
C SER A 45 10.05 -9.55 -23.46
N GLU A 46 10.35 -10.76 -22.97
CA GLU A 46 9.63 -11.97 -23.33
C GLU A 46 8.15 -11.89 -22.90
N ILE A 47 7.86 -11.45 -21.67
CA ILE A 47 6.48 -11.27 -21.19
C ILE A 47 5.71 -10.28 -22.07
N LEU A 48 6.33 -9.18 -22.50
CA LEU A 48 5.68 -8.19 -23.37
C LEU A 48 5.38 -8.77 -24.75
N GLN A 49 6.32 -9.53 -25.33
CA GLN A 49 6.11 -10.22 -26.59
C GLN A 49 4.97 -11.24 -26.49
N LEU A 50 5.00 -12.12 -25.50
CA LEU A 50 3.96 -13.13 -25.27
C LEU A 50 2.59 -12.50 -25.00
N ARG A 51 2.54 -11.37 -24.30
CA ARG A 51 1.30 -10.61 -24.09
C ARG A 51 0.76 -10.04 -25.40
N HIS A 52 1.62 -9.54 -26.29
CA HIS A 52 1.23 -9.02 -27.60
C HIS A 52 0.71 -10.14 -28.51
N GLU A 53 1.42 -11.27 -28.58
CA GLU A 53 1.00 -12.45 -29.35
C GLU A 53 -0.36 -12.98 -28.85
N ARG A 54 -0.54 -13.11 -27.53
CA ARG A 54 -1.78 -13.57 -26.91
C ARG A 54 -2.98 -12.71 -27.33
N VAL A 55 -2.86 -11.39 -27.32
CA VAL A 55 -4.00 -10.50 -27.62
C VAL A 55 -4.27 -10.40 -29.10
N GLY A 56 -3.25 -10.55 -29.96
CA GLY A 56 -3.43 -10.71 -31.40
C GLY A 56 -4.27 -11.96 -31.73
N LEU A 57 -4.02 -13.08 -31.05
CA LEU A 57 -4.84 -14.30 -31.20
C LEU A 57 -6.30 -14.12 -30.74
N LEU A 58 -6.54 -13.20 -29.80
CA LEU A 58 -7.89 -12.86 -29.32
C LEU A 58 -8.58 -11.80 -30.20
N GLY A 59 -7.91 -11.28 -31.23
CA GLY A 59 -8.45 -10.29 -32.17
C GLY A 59 -8.31 -8.82 -31.73
N TYR A 60 -7.41 -8.51 -30.79
CA TYR A 60 -7.14 -7.14 -30.35
C TYR A 60 -5.81 -6.64 -30.90
N ASP A 61 -5.70 -5.33 -31.17
CA ASP A 61 -4.49 -4.73 -31.73
C ASP A 61 -3.35 -4.66 -30.70
N ASN A 62 -3.71 -4.48 -29.42
CA ASN A 62 -2.73 -4.36 -28.35
C ASN A 62 -3.30 -4.81 -26.99
N TYR A 63 -2.38 -5.00 -26.04
CA TYR A 63 -2.72 -5.52 -24.72
C TYR A 63 -3.57 -4.55 -23.90
N ALA A 64 -3.41 -3.24 -24.10
CA ALA A 64 -4.15 -2.24 -23.34
C ALA A 64 -5.64 -2.22 -23.75
N GLN A 65 -5.97 -2.35 -25.03
CA GLN A 65 -7.35 -2.49 -25.49
C GLN A 65 -8.03 -3.69 -24.84
N TRP A 66 -7.42 -4.88 -24.94
CA TRP A 66 -7.95 -6.09 -24.31
C TRP A 66 -8.11 -5.93 -22.78
N ARG A 67 -7.14 -5.29 -22.12
CA ARG A 67 -7.14 -5.17 -20.65
C ARG A 67 -8.14 -4.14 -20.11
N LEU A 68 -8.54 -3.17 -20.93
CA LEU A 68 -9.41 -2.06 -20.52
C LEU A 68 -10.88 -2.26 -20.90
N GLU A 69 -11.19 -3.24 -21.74
CA GLU A 69 -12.57 -3.55 -22.16
C GLU A 69 -13.52 -3.78 -20.98
N ASP A 70 -13.07 -4.49 -19.94
CA ASP A 70 -13.82 -4.76 -18.71
C ASP A 70 -13.58 -3.72 -17.60
N ARG A 71 -12.99 -2.57 -17.92
CA ARG A 71 -12.65 -1.50 -16.96
C ARG A 71 -13.48 -0.26 -17.23
N VAL A 72 -13.62 0.56 -16.19
CA VAL A 72 -14.36 1.84 -16.26
C VAL A 72 -13.76 2.80 -17.29
N ALA A 73 -12.45 2.73 -17.55
CA ALA A 73 -11.79 3.53 -18.58
C ALA A 73 -12.17 3.11 -20.01
N GLN A 74 -12.63 1.88 -20.21
CA GLN A 74 -13.07 1.25 -21.46
C GLN A 74 -11.99 1.08 -22.54
N ASN A 75 -11.18 2.10 -22.82
CA ASN A 75 -10.16 2.08 -23.85
C ASN A 75 -8.87 2.83 -23.43
N PRO A 76 -7.74 2.59 -24.12
CA PRO A 76 -6.47 3.24 -23.81
C PRO A 76 -6.49 4.76 -23.95
N GLU A 77 -7.25 5.30 -24.89
CA GLU A 77 -7.31 6.73 -25.21
C GLU A 77 -7.90 7.52 -24.03
N ASN A 78 -9.01 7.03 -23.45
CA ASN A 78 -9.62 7.61 -22.26
C ASN A 78 -8.68 7.58 -21.06
N ALA A 79 -7.94 6.47 -20.89
CA ALA A 79 -6.96 6.35 -19.81
C ALA A 79 -5.82 7.37 -19.97
N MET A 80 -5.30 7.52 -21.19
CA MET A 80 -4.25 8.50 -21.51
C MET A 80 -4.75 9.94 -21.34
N ALA A 81 -5.94 10.27 -21.84
CA ALA A 81 -6.52 11.60 -21.69
C ALA A 81 -6.67 12.00 -20.21
N LEU A 82 -7.08 11.07 -19.35
CA LEU A 82 -7.15 11.31 -17.90
C LEU A 82 -5.75 11.58 -17.32
N LEU A 83 -4.76 10.75 -17.64
CA LEU A 83 -3.39 10.91 -17.15
C LEU A 83 -2.78 12.25 -17.59
N GLU A 84 -2.93 12.62 -18.86
CA GLU A 84 -2.43 13.86 -19.43
C GLU A 84 -3.10 15.10 -18.83
N SER A 85 -4.42 15.03 -18.57
CA SER A 85 -5.17 16.14 -17.95
C SER A 85 -4.64 16.51 -16.57
N ILE A 86 -4.12 15.53 -15.83
CA ILE A 86 -3.57 15.72 -14.48
C ILE A 86 -2.07 16.02 -14.55
N TRP A 87 -1.37 15.47 -15.54
CA TRP A 87 0.09 15.58 -15.68
C TRP A 87 0.58 17.02 -15.69
N LEU A 88 -0.01 17.88 -16.52
CA LEU A 88 0.42 19.28 -16.66
C LEU A 88 0.28 20.05 -15.35
N ALA A 89 -0.84 19.86 -14.64
CA ALA A 89 -1.08 20.49 -13.34
C ALA A 89 -0.14 19.96 -12.26
N ALA A 90 0.15 18.66 -12.26
CA ALA A 90 1.07 18.03 -11.31
C ALA A 90 2.51 18.54 -11.50
N VAL A 91 2.99 18.64 -12.74
CA VAL A 91 4.33 19.17 -13.07
C VAL A 91 4.44 20.64 -12.68
N ALA A 92 3.44 21.47 -13.02
CA ALA A 92 3.45 22.89 -12.67
C ALA A 92 3.48 23.11 -11.15
N ARG A 93 2.70 22.33 -10.40
CA ARG A 93 2.69 22.35 -8.94
C ARG A 93 4.05 21.96 -8.37
N LEU A 94 4.67 20.90 -8.90
CA LEU A 94 5.98 20.45 -8.46
C LEU A 94 7.05 21.53 -8.64
N VAL A 95 7.10 22.17 -9.81
CA VAL A 95 8.08 23.25 -10.08
C VAL A 95 7.95 24.38 -9.05
N LYS A 96 6.72 24.74 -8.68
CA LYS A 96 6.47 25.75 -7.65
C LYS A 96 6.93 25.28 -6.27
N GLU A 97 6.52 24.08 -5.85
CA GLU A 97 6.88 23.53 -4.53
C GLU A 97 8.40 23.42 -4.35
N VAL A 98 9.14 23.12 -5.42
CA VAL A 98 10.60 23.08 -5.44
C VAL A 98 11.23 24.47 -5.33
N ALA A 99 10.68 25.45 -6.05
CA ALA A 99 11.15 26.83 -6.03
C ALA A 99 10.98 27.49 -4.65
N ASP A 100 9.96 27.07 -3.89
CA ASP A 100 9.65 27.57 -2.54
C ASP A 100 10.57 26.97 -1.44
N THR A 101 11.57 26.15 -1.80
CA THR A 101 12.54 25.58 -0.85
C THR A 101 13.81 26.42 -0.70
N ASP A 102 14.55 26.24 0.41
CA ASP A 102 15.78 26.99 0.78
C ASP A 102 16.97 26.86 -0.20
N ASN A 103 16.81 26.21 -1.35
CA ASN A 103 17.90 26.01 -2.32
C ASN A 103 17.50 26.37 -3.75
N PRO A 104 17.16 27.66 -4.00
CA PRO A 104 16.77 28.12 -5.32
C PRO A 104 17.92 27.91 -6.31
N GLY A 105 17.70 27.09 -7.34
CA GLY A 105 18.66 26.81 -8.43
C GLY A 105 19.35 25.45 -8.38
N MET A 106 19.10 24.62 -7.37
CA MET A 106 19.60 23.25 -7.35
C MET A 106 18.84 22.35 -8.33
N THR A 107 19.55 21.60 -9.18
CA THR A 107 18.95 20.54 -9.99
C THR A 107 18.48 19.41 -9.07
N ILE A 108 17.17 19.18 -9.04
CA ILE A 108 16.59 18.08 -8.28
C ILE A 108 16.77 16.77 -9.03
N GLU A 109 17.32 15.81 -8.31
CA GLU A 109 17.45 14.43 -8.75
C GLU A 109 16.35 13.57 -8.11
N PRO A 110 16.05 12.36 -8.65
CA PRO A 110 14.98 11.51 -8.14
C PRO A 110 15.07 11.17 -6.63
N TRP A 111 16.28 11.13 -6.06
CA TRP A 111 16.51 10.87 -4.63
C TRP A 111 16.41 12.12 -3.73
N ASP A 112 16.24 13.29 -4.34
CA ASP A 112 16.06 14.56 -3.62
C ASP A 112 14.57 14.91 -3.46
N TYR A 113 13.70 14.38 -4.32
CA TYR A 113 12.27 14.69 -4.36
C TYR A 113 11.60 14.58 -2.98
N GLY A 114 11.64 13.40 -2.36
CA GLY A 114 10.95 13.15 -1.08
C GLY A 114 11.42 14.07 0.06
N PHE A 115 12.72 14.37 0.10
CA PHE A 115 13.33 15.24 1.10
C PHE A 115 12.86 16.69 0.98
N TYR A 116 12.78 17.23 -0.24
CA TYR A 116 12.33 18.60 -0.45
C TYR A 116 10.82 18.74 -0.30
N THR A 117 10.03 17.75 -0.74
CA THR A 117 8.58 17.78 -0.54
C THR A 117 8.17 17.75 0.93
N GLU A 118 8.96 17.11 1.81
CA GLU A 118 8.71 17.12 3.25
C GLU A 118 8.93 18.50 3.90
N LYS A 119 9.77 19.36 3.30
CA LYS A 119 9.97 20.72 3.81
C LYS A 119 8.80 21.64 3.52
N VAL A 120 8.01 21.37 2.47
CA VAL A 120 6.90 22.22 2.04
C VAL A 120 5.81 22.34 3.13
N PRO A 121 5.31 21.25 3.76
CA PRO A 121 4.41 21.35 4.92
C PRO A 121 5.00 22.09 6.12
N LYS A 122 6.30 21.91 6.40
CA LYS A 122 6.98 22.64 7.50
C LYS A 122 6.98 24.14 7.26
N ILE A 123 7.23 24.57 6.02
CA ILE A 123 7.28 25.98 5.63
C ILE A 123 5.88 26.62 5.63
N HIS A 124 4.87 25.94 5.06
CA HIS A 124 3.55 26.57 4.86
C HIS A 124 2.54 26.34 6.00
N VAL A 125 2.68 25.25 6.76
CA VAL A 125 1.68 24.82 7.75
C VAL A 125 2.31 24.50 9.11
N ALA A 126 3.63 24.67 9.27
CA ALA A 126 4.36 24.35 10.50
C ALA A 126 4.10 22.92 11.02
N LEU A 127 3.91 21.96 10.09
CA LEU A 127 3.63 20.56 10.42
C LEU A 127 4.91 19.72 10.30
N ASP A 128 5.29 19.04 11.39
CA ASP A 128 6.40 18.09 11.38
C ASP A 128 5.91 16.64 11.37
N SER A 129 6.23 15.88 10.32
CA SER A 129 5.85 14.48 10.21
C SER A 129 6.44 13.59 11.31
N ASP A 130 7.62 13.93 11.87
CA ASP A 130 8.21 13.17 12.97
C ASP A 130 7.48 13.42 14.30
N GLU A 131 6.90 14.61 14.48
CA GLU A 131 6.00 14.90 15.62
C GLU A 131 4.66 14.17 15.45
N VAL A 132 4.06 14.22 14.26
CA VAL A 132 2.79 13.52 13.96
C VAL A 132 2.93 12.01 14.17
N LYS A 133 4.07 11.43 13.78
CA LYS A 133 4.38 10.01 13.95
C LYS A 133 4.24 9.53 15.40
N GLN A 134 4.51 10.37 16.39
CA GLN A 134 4.38 10.01 17.82
C GLN A 134 2.94 9.66 18.21
N TYR A 135 1.95 10.19 17.48
CA TYR A 135 0.53 9.93 17.69
C TYR A 135 0.01 8.73 16.88
N LEU A 136 0.79 8.23 15.93
CA LEU A 136 0.40 7.17 15.01
C LEU A 136 0.90 5.80 15.48
N GLN A 137 0.38 5.35 16.62
CA GLN A 137 0.66 4.03 17.16
C GLN A 137 -0.17 2.96 16.44
N LEU A 138 0.47 1.89 15.97
CA LEU A 138 -0.16 0.83 15.18
C LEU A 138 -1.39 0.21 15.86
N GLU A 139 -1.29 -0.06 17.16
CA GLU A 139 -2.37 -0.63 17.97
C GLU A 139 -3.57 0.32 18.05
N LYS A 140 -3.33 1.60 18.34
CA LYS A 140 -4.36 2.64 18.42
C LYS A 140 -5.02 2.92 17.07
N LEU A 141 -4.28 2.81 15.97
CA LEU A 141 -4.84 2.87 14.62
C LEU A 141 -5.73 1.66 14.32
N THR A 142 -5.40 0.49 14.86
CA THR A 142 -6.22 -0.72 14.75
C THR A 142 -7.53 -0.56 15.52
N GLU A 143 -7.47 -0.08 16.76
CA GLU A 143 -8.65 0.23 17.57
C GLU A 143 -9.55 1.28 16.88
N THR A 144 -8.94 2.36 16.35
CA THR A 144 -9.66 3.42 15.63
C THR A 144 -10.36 2.87 14.39
N MET A 145 -9.68 1.97 13.66
CA MET A 145 -10.27 1.30 12.52
C MET A 145 -11.48 0.44 12.93
N PHE A 146 -11.39 -0.31 14.03
CA PHE A 146 -12.54 -1.07 14.54
C PHE A 146 -13.69 -0.16 14.94
N TYR A 147 -13.41 0.95 15.62
CA TYR A 147 -14.40 1.95 16.00
C TYR A 147 -15.14 2.49 14.76
N VAL A 148 -14.42 2.96 13.75
CA VAL A 148 -15.03 3.50 12.51
C VAL A 148 -15.88 2.44 11.79
N HIS A 149 -15.44 1.18 11.75
CA HIS A 149 -16.23 0.10 11.15
C HIS A 149 -17.46 -0.27 12.01
N GLY A 150 -17.36 -0.14 13.32
CA GLY A 150 -18.49 -0.30 14.24
C GLY A 150 -19.55 0.78 14.04
N GLU A 151 -19.15 2.02 13.85
CA GLU A 151 -20.08 3.14 13.66
C GLU A 151 -20.68 3.17 12.26
N LEU A 152 -19.90 2.89 11.21
CA LEU A 152 -20.38 2.97 9.83
C LEU A 152 -21.06 1.68 9.33
N PHE A 153 -20.59 0.51 9.79
CA PHE A 153 -21.03 -0.79 9.26
C PHE A 153 -21.59 -1.72 10.32
N ASN A 154 -21.71 -1.24 11.58
CA ASN A 154 -22.26 -2.02 12.67
C ASN A 154 -21.51 -3.36 12.86
N PHE A 155 -20.18 -3.32 12.74
CA PHE A 155 -19.31 -4.46 13.01
C PHE A 155 -18.77 -4.43 14.43
N CYS A 156 -18.59 -5.61 15.01
CA CYS A 156 -17.87 -5.81 16.26
C CYS A 156 -16.66 -6.71 15.98
N PHE A 157 -15.51 -6.35 16.56
CA PHE A 157 -14.26 -7.09 16.41
C PHE A 157 -13.85 -7.63 17.76
N THR A 158 -13.80 -8.96 17.89
CA THR A 158 -13.40 -9.64 19.13
C THR A 158 -12.08 -10.35 18.90
N SER A 159 -11.05 -10.03 19.70
CA SER A 159 -9.75 -10.69 19.59
C SER A 159 -9.88 -12.18 19.89
N VAL A 160 -9.30 -13.03 19.05
CA VAL A 160 -9.25 -14.47 19.27
C VAL A 160 -8.00 -14.79 20.08
N ALA A 161 -8.16 -15.54 21.19
CA ALA A 161 -7.02 -15.93 22.02
C ALA A 161 -6.00 -16.77 21.24
N GLU A 162 -4.72 -16.56 21.54
CA GLU A 162 -3.62 -17.31 20.93
C GLU A 162 -3.83 -18.82 21.13
N GLY A 163 -3.59 -19.59 20.07
CA GLY A 163 -3.75 -21.06 20.07
C GLY A 163 -5.15 -21.57 19.73
N ASN A 164 -6.20 -20.73 19.74
CA ASN A 164 -7.55 -21.15 19.34
C ASN A 164 -7.68 -21.35 17.82
N ILE A 165 -6.87 -20.64 17.03
CA ILE A 165 -6.86 -20.71 15.57
C ILE A 165 -5.42 -20.91 15.10
N THR A 166 -5.23 -21.83 14.15
CA THR A 166 -3.94 -22.02 13.50
C THR A 166 -3.62 -20.82 12.61
N VAL A 167 -2.50 -20.16 12.88
CA VAL A 167 -1.97 -19.06 12.07
C VAL A 167 -0.73 -19.50 11.31
N PHE A 168 -0.47 -18.86 10.17
CA PHE A 168 0.70 -19.17 9.33
C PHE A 168 1.98 -18.53 9.83
N HIS A 169 1.90 -17.58 10.76
CA HIS A 169 3.04 -16.91 11.37
C HIS A 169 2.67 -16.42 12.79
N PRO A 170 3.58 -16.49 13.78
CA PRO A 170 3.28 -16.09 15.17
C PRO A 170 2.91 -14.62 15.35
N ASP A 171 3.34 -13.75 14.44
CA ASP A 171 2.99 -12.32 14.48
C ASP A 171 1.57 -12.00 13.97
N VAL A 172 0.84 -13.01 13.50
CA VAL A 172 -0.49 -12.81 12.93
C VAL A 172 -1.51 -12.81 14.04
N SER A 173 -2.19 -11.69 14.19
CA SER A 173 -3.32 -11.55 15.10
C SER A 173 -4.63 -11.82 14.37
N VAL A 174 -5.61 -12.42 15.06
CA VAL A 174 -6.89 -12.81 14.47
C VAL A 174 -8.04 -12.22 15.28
N TRP A 175 -9.02 -11.66 14.59
CA TRP A 175 -10.26 -11.16 15.17
C TRP A 175 -11.46 -11.85 14.56
N GLU A 176 -12.41 -12.22 15.40
CA GLU A 176 -13.76 -12.57 14.98
C GLU A 176 -14.54 -11.29 14.68
N VAL A 177 -15.22 -11.27 13.53
CA VAL A 177 -16.05 -10.15 13.08
C VAL A 177 -17.51 -10.57 13.14
N SER A 178 -18.30 -9.84 13.91
CA SER A 178 -19.74 -10.08 14.06
C SER A 178 -20.56 -8.80 13.84
N GLY A 179 -21.86 -8.96 13.58
CA GLY A 179 -22.79 -7.82 13.55
C GLY A 179 -23.07 -7.30 14.96
N LYS A 180 -22.78 -6.04 15.24
CA LYS A 180 -22.94 -5.39 16.55
C LYS A 180 -24.39 -5.39 17.05
N SER A 181 -25.40 -5.39 16.16
CA SER A 181 -26.83 -5.45 16.54
C SER A 181 -27.49 -6.81 16.33
N THR A 182 -26.94 -7.67 15.47
CA THR A 182 -27.57 -8.95 15.10
C THR A 182 -26.84 -10.16 15.68
N GLU A 183 -25.67 -9.95 16.30
CA GLU A 183 -24.74 -10.97 16.80
C GLU A 183 -24.37 -12.02 15.73
N THR A 184 -24.60 -11.69 14.46
CA THR A 184 -24.37 -12.64 13.37
C THR A 184 -22.88 -12.72 13.09
N ASN A 185 -22.30 -13.92 13.14
CA ASN A 185 -20.92 -14.14 12.73
C ASN A 185 -20.77 -13.84 11.22
N ILE A 186 -19.87 -12.89 10.91
CA ILE A 186 -19.52 -12.49 9.54
C ILE A 186 -18.29 -13.27 9.09
N GLY A 187 -17.30 -13.42 9.97
CA GLY A 187 -16.14 -14.28 9.74
C GLY A 187 -14.91 -13.88 10.54
N LEU A 188 -13.73 -14.11 9.97
CA LEU A 188 -12.43 -13.89 10.61
C LEU A 188 -11.59 -12.89 9.81
N TRP A 189 -10.96 -11.98 10.54
CA TRP A 189 -9.99 -11.04 10.01
C TRP A 189 -8.60 -11.31 10.59
N TYR A 190 -7.61 -11.48 9.71
CA TYR A 190 -6.22 -11.72 10.05
C TYR A 190 -5.42 -10.44 9.79
N LEU A 191 -4.57 -10.04 10.72
CA LEU A 191 -3.62 -8.94 10.53
C LEU A 191 -2.20 -9.47 10.60
N ASP A 192 -1.43 -9.19 9.55
CA ASP A 192 0.00 -9.47 9.47
C ASP A 192 0.74 -8.15 9.23
N PRO A 193 1.17 -7.44 10.28
CA PRO A 193 1.61 -6.06 10.14
C PRO A 193 3.09 -5.89 9.80
N PHE A 194 3.92 -6.93 9.98
CA PHE A 194 5.38 -6.77 10.07
C PHE A 194 6.13 -7.32 8.85
N ALA A 195 7.17 -6.58 8.45
CA ALA A 195 8.07 -7.02 7.39
C ALA A 195 8.93 -8.22 7.81
N ARG A 196 9.00 -9.24 6.96
CA ARG A 196 9.92 -10.37 7.12
C ARG A 196 10.58 -10.79 5.80
N LYS A 197 11.66 -11.57 5.90
CA LYS A 197 12.38 -12.08 4.72
C LYS A 197 11.48 -13.02 3.93
N GLY A 198 11.41 -12.80 2.61
CA GLY A 198 10.59 -13.59 1.69
C GLY A 198 9.15 -13.10 1.54
N GLU A 199 8.71 -12.15 2.37
CA GLU A 199 7.42 -11.49 2.20
C GLU A 199 7.51 -10.38 1.14
N ARG A 200 6.44 -10.24 0.35
CA ARG A 200 6.32 -9.17 -0.65
C ARG A 200 6.28 -7.80 0.06
N SER A 201 6.83 -6.78 -0.59
CA SER A 201 6.75 -5.39 -0.10
C SER A 201 5.40 -4.74 -0.43
N CYS A 202 4.99 -3.75 0.39
CA CYS A 202 3.76 -2.96 0.38
C CYS A 202 2.61 -3.53 1.24
N THR A 203 1.50 -2.79 1.32
CA THR A 203 0.28 -3.23 1.98
C THR A 203 -0.64 -3.92 0.98
N TRP A 204 -1.28 -5.03 1.35
CA TRP A 204 -2.34 -5.65 0.54
C TRP A 204 -3.39 -6.32 1.42
N ALA A 205 -4.51 -6.68 0.79
CA ALA A 205 -5.56 -7.47 1.41
C ALA A 205 -5.84 -8.71 0.54
N THR A 206 -6.01 -9.87 1.17
CA THR A 206 -6.26 -11.15 0.53
C THR A 206 -7.48 -11.82 1.17
N SER A 207 -8.37 -12.38 0.37
CA SER A 207 -9.44 -13.24 0.89
C SER A 207 -9.05 -14.70 0.76
N TYR A 208 -9.04 -15.42 1.88
CA TYR A 208 -8.89 -16.87 1.90
C TYR A 208 -10.23 -17.57 1.60
N ARG A 209 -11.33 -16.95 2.02
CA ARG A 209 -12.68 -17.39 1.71
C ARG A 209 -13.56 -16.17 1.48
N SER A 210 -13.99 -15.99 0.23
CA SER A 210 -14.91 -14.92 -0.16
C SER A 210 -16.33 -15.22 0.32
N HIS A 211 -17.15 -14.19 0.43
CA HIS A 211 -18.58 -14.37 0.63
C HIS A 211 -19.22 -15.09 -0.57
N SER A 212 -20.04 -16.10 -0.29
CA SER A 212 -20.88 -16.79 -1.26
C SER A 212 -22.20 -17.16 -0.62
N THR A 213 -23.26 -17.18 -1.43
CA THR A 213 -24.58 -17.71 -1.08
C THR A 213 -25.00 -18.88 -1.97
N ILE A 214 -24.16 -19.26 -2.95
CA ILE A 214 -24.48 -20.28 -3.96
C ILE A 214 -24.70 -21.65 -3.31
N ASP A 215 -23.78 -22.05 -2.42
CA ASP A 215 -23.82 -23.36 -1.72
C ASP A 215 -24.28 -23.23 -0.26
N GLY A 216 -24.97 -22.13 0.06
CA GLY A 216 -25.35 -21.76 1.41
C GLY A 216 -24.46 -20.65 2.00
N LYS A 217 -24.83 -20.18 3.20
CA LYS A 217 -24.16 -19.06 3.86
C LYS A 217 -22.80 -19.48 4.40
N THR A 218 -21.73 -18.93 3.85
CA THR A 218 -20.36 -19.11 4.33
C THR A 218 -19.81 -17.85 4.99
N THR A 219 -19.01 -18.01 6.04
CA THR A 219 -18.32 -16.87 6.68
C THR A 219 -17.09 -16.45 5.87
N VAL A 220 -16.71 -15.18 5.98
CA VAL A 220 -15.59 -14.61 5.21
C VAL A 220 -14.28 -14.80 5.96
N LEU A 221 -13.22 -15.20 5.27
CA LEU A 221 -11.87 -15.23 5.82
C LEU A 221 -11.02 -14.25 5.02
N SER A 222 -10.48 -13.23 5.68
CA SER A 222 -9.72 -12.16 5.02
C SER A 222 -8.50 -11.75 5.83
N ALA A 223 -7.40 -11.49 5.15
CA ALA A 223 -6.15 -11.05 5.73
C ALA A 223 -5.75 -9.66 5.21
N ASN A 224 -5.17 -8.85 6.09
CA ASN A 224 -4.46 -7.64 5.72
C ASN A 224 -2.98 -7.80 6.06
N ASN A 225 -2.12 -7.57 5.07
CA ASN A 225 -0.67 -7.63 5.21
C ASN A 225 -0.09 -6.23 5.07
N SER A 226 0.92 -5.93 5.88
CA SER A 226 1.72 -4.71 5.82
C SER A 226 3.19 -5.06 6.08
N ASN A 227 4.10 -4.10 5.87
CA ASN A 227 5.53 -4.32 6.07
C ASN A 227 6.13 -3.30 7.04
N PHE A 228 5.51 -3.11 8.21
CA PHE A 228 6.06 -2.24 9.23
C PHE A 228 7.30 -2.87 9.87
N VAL A 229 8.22 -2.02 10.30
CA VAL A 229 9.40 -2.45 11.05
C VAL A 229 8.95 -2.69 12.49
N LYS A 230 9.28 -3.86 13.04
CA LYS A 230 9.02 -4.15 14.45
C LYS A 230 9.78 -3.16 15.34
N ALA A 231 9.09 -2.61 16.32
CA ALA A 231 9.72 -1.87 17.39
C ALA A 231 10.50 -2.84 18.31
N PRO A 232 11.52 -2.36 19.03
CA PRO A 232 12.12 -3.11 20.13
C PRO A 232 11.07 -3.57 21.15
N ASP A 233 11.36 -4.64 21.89
CA ASP A 233 10.44 -5.18 22.88
C ASP A 233 9.91 -4.09 23.82
N ARG A 234 8.58 -4.09 24.03
CA ARG A 234 7.84 -3.16 24.89
C ARG A 234 7.82 -1.69 24.42
N GLN A 235 8.16 -1.41 23.17
CA GLN A 235 7.94 -0.10 22.56
C GLN A 235 6.78 -0.12 21.57
N PRO A 236 5.97 0.95 21.50
CA PRO A 236 4.90 1.02 20.51
C PRO A 236 5.49 1.09 19.10
N VAL A 237 4.80 0.45 18.14
CA VAL A 237 5.14 0.54 16.73
C VAL A 237 4.57 1.85 16.18
N LEU A 238 5.46 2.81 15.92
CA LEU A 238 5.12 4.10 15.34
C LEU A 238 5.24 4.06 13.82
N ILE A 239 4.22 4.53 13.11
CA ILE A 239 4.20 4.55 11.64
C ILE A 239 4.02 5.97 11.10
N TYR A 240 4.51 6.22 9.89
CA TYR A 240 4.33 7.51 9.24
C TYR A 240 2.88 7.69 8.75
N TRP A 241 2.48 8.94 8.49
CA TRP A 241 1.13 9.27 8.03
C TRP A 241 0.73 8.53 6.74
N ASP A 242 1.63 8.44 5.77
CA ASP A 242 1.37 7.72 4.51
C ASP A 242 1.16 6.22 4.73
N ASP A 243 1.89 5.63 5.67
CA ASP A 243 1.73 4.23 6.08
C ASP A 243 0.37 4.01 6.77
N ALA A 244 -0.04 4.93 7.65
CA ALA A 244 -1.34 4.92 8.30
C ALA A 244 -2.48 5.03 7.26
N ARG A 245 -2.34 5.93 6.28
CA ARG A 245 -3.31 6.11 5.19
C ARG A 245 -3.39 4.86 4.31
N SER A 246 -2.25 4.29 3.92
CA SER A 246 -2.18 3.06 3.13
C SER A 246 -2.91 1.92 3.84
N ARG A 247 -2.65 1.72 5.13
CA ARG A 247 -3.32 0.71 5.96
C ARG A 247 -4.84 0.87 5.94
N LEU A 248 -5.34 2.08 6.25
CA LEU A 248 -6.78 2.36 6.29
C LEU A 248 -7.47 2.09 4.95
N SER A 249 -6.82 2.42 3.83
CA SER A 249 -7.38 2.16 2.50
C SER A 249 -7.50 0.67 2.14
N HIS A 250 -6.55 -0.16 2.57
CA HIS A 250 -6.56 -1.59 2.25
C HIS A 250 -7.53 -2.37 3.15
N THR A 251 -7.84 -1.87 4.34
CA THR A 251 -8.92 -2.40 5.17
C THR A 251 -10.28 -2.19 4.52
N GLN A 252 -10.52 -1.08 3.82
CA GLN A 252 -11.81 -0.85 3.15
C GLN A 252 -12.14 -1.92 2.09
N ARG A 253 -11.16 -2.67 1.58
CA ARG A 253 -11.42 -3.80 0.67
C ARG A 253 -12.12 -4.99 1.34
N LEU A 254 -12.20 -5.05 2.68
CA LEU A 254 -13.10 -5.97 3.40
C LEU A 254 -14.56 -5.81 2.93
N LYS A 255 -15.00 -4.60 2.55
CA LYS A 255 -16.34 -4.33 2.00
C LYS A 255 -16.65 -5.17 0.76
N ILE A 256 -15.67 -5.31 -0.13
CA ILE A 256 -15.89 -5.94 -1.44
C ILE A 256 -16.02 -7.46 -1.27
N THR A 257 -15.33 -8.02 -0.27
CA THR A 257 -15.33 -9.46 0.01
C THR A 257 -16.51 -9.93 0.86
N SER A 258 -17.21 -9.03 1.58
CA SER A 258 -18.33 -9.38 2.46
C SER A 258 -19.72 -9.26 1.82
N GLY A 259 -19.81 -8.86 0.54
CA GLY A 259 -21.09 -8.77 -0.19
C GLY A 259 -22.04 -7.68 0.32
N LEU A 260 -21.59 -6.77 1.19
CA LEU A 260 -22.40 -5.73 1.82
C LEU A 260 -22.62 -4.48 0.95
N CYS A 261 -22.24 -4.52 -0.33
CA CYS A 261 -22.69 -3.57 -1.34
C CYS A 261 -23.87 -4.17 -2.10
N ARG A 262 -25.05 -4.13 -1.48
CA ARG A 262 -26.32 -3.92 -2.16
C ARG A 262 -27.07 -2.84 -1.43
#